data_AF-G0PN11-F1
#
_entry.id   AF-G0PN11-F1
#
_cell.length_a   1.000
_cell.length_b   1.000
_cell.length_c   1.000
_cell.angle_alpha   90.00
_cell.angle_beta   90.00
_cell.angle_gamma   90.00
#
_symmetry.space_group_name_H-M   'P 1'
#
loop_
_entity.id
_entity.type
_entity.pdbx_description
1 polymer ?
#
loop_
_entity_poly.entity_id
_entity_poly.type
_entity_poly.pdbx_seq_one_letter_code
_entity_poly.pdbx_strand_id
1 'polypeptide(L)'
;GSFDSSTCGHSKACYQPTTNDVVSYRNLTSPMPPRMWEMVTGYRSPVRQKPRETIFSKIRSLKAAPYSPLPSLYILIFSVINDSYIEFEFSSVQPSASGVYLALGFSANGQMSPANVIECSSLGTQPLSMKFSANSGTSNQRITNEEAIRSQYITNTLASFQDGKIYCKGNVKSDGNSNSQIFKYTPSQRYYLIVAKGAANAGGLGYHQTNRFVSSQRLLTDLNVGNESGSKVTLVILHAIFMTVAWMTMVPTAVIFARVLRSSWPTLKPGGLLIWFHVHRGANLIGIALMVAGFVLILIHKDWKFVSSGWGGKHAIVGIIALCLAWLQPFISTLRCSPDNPRRPIFNYVHRGIGVAAMVLAS
;
A
#
# COMPACT_ATOMS: atom_id res chain seq x y z
N GLY A 1 35.05 8.68 15.62
CA GLY A 1 36.28 7.92 15.36
C GLY A 1 37.02 8.40 14.12
N SER A 2 38.25 7.90 13.89
CA SER A 2 39.08 8.19 12.70
C SER A 2 39.26 6.94 11.82
N PHE A 3 39.46 7.15 10.53
CA PHE A 3 39.64 6.09 9.52
C PHE A 3 41.07 6.10 8.98
N ASP A 4 41.73 4.94 9.00
CA ASP A 4 43.08 4.76 8.45
C ASP A 4 43.15 3.50 7.58
N SER A 5 43.35 3.69 6.28
CA SER A 5 43.38 2.61 5.29
C SER A 5 44.69 1.81 5.30
N SER A 6 45.75 2.30 5.94
CA SER A 6 47.05 1.63 5.97
C SER A 6 47.11 0.43 6.94
N THR A 7 46.10 0.30 7.81
CA THR A 7 46.04 -0.72 8.86
C THR A 7 44.96 -1.80 8.62
N CYS A 8 44.27 -1.76 7.48
CA CYS A 8 43.22 -2.71 7.13
C CYS A 8 43.79 -4.11 6.81
N GLY A 9 43.29 -5.15 7.49
CA GLY A 9 43.63 -6.55 7.18
C GLY A 9 42.50 -7.50 7.58
N HIS A 10 42.63 -8.79 7.24
CA HIS A 10 41.62 -9.82 7.56
C HIS A 10 41.25 -9.93 9.05
N SER A 11 42.09 -9.40 9.94
CA SER A 11 41.91 -9.46 11.39
C SER A 11 41.71 -8.09 12.07
N LYS A 12 41.73 -6.96 11.35
CA LYS A 12 41.60 -5.62 11.94
C LYS A 12 40.77 -4.66 11.08
N ALA A 13 39.83 -3.97 11.74
CA ALA A 13 38.94 -3.00 11.11
C ALA A 13 39.63 -1.65 10.90
N CYS A 14 39.28 -0.97 9.81
CA CYS A 14 39.89 0.29 9.35
C CYS A 14 39.41 1.55 10.11
N TYR A 15 38.53 1.38 11.09
CA TYR A 15 37.88 2.46 11.82
C TYR A 15 38.09 2.28 13.31
N GLN A 16 38.65 3.30 13.97
CA GLN A 16 38.79 3.33 15.42
C GLN A 16 37.66 4.17 16.04
N PRO A 17 36.66 3.55 16.68
CA PRO A 17 35.55 4.28 17.27
C PRO A 17 35.97 5.05 18.54
N THR A 18 35.32 6.18 18.77
CA THR A 18 35.40 6.95 20.02
C THR A 18 34.23 6.61 20.95
N THR A 19 34.26 7.04 22.22
CA THR A 19 33.25 6.70 23.26
C THR A 19 31.81 7.05 22.92
N ASN A 20 31.56 7.88 21.90
CA ASN A 20 30.23 8.26 21.41
C ASN A 20 29.79 7.52 20.13
N ASP A 21 30.60 6.58 19.62
CA ASP A 21 30.29 5.85 18.40
C ASP A 21 29.58 4.52 18.71
N VAL A 22 28.47 4.24 18.03
CA VAL A 22 27.78 2.94 18.09
C VAL A 22 28.26 2.07 16.93
N VAL A 23 28.95 0.96 17.24
CA VAL A 23 29.51 0.03 16.22
C VAL A 23 28.86 -1.36 16.33
N SER A 24 28.50 -1.95 15.19
CA SER A 24 27.98 -3.31 15.09
C SER A 24 28.96 -4.19 14.31
N TYR A 25 29.33 -5.34 14.87
CA TYR A 25 30.18 -6.33 14.21
C TYR A 25 29.34 -7.52 13.75
N ARG A 26 29.62 -8.03 12.55
CA ARG A 26 29.03 -9.28 12.02
C ARG A 26 30.10 -10.37 12.06
N ASN A 27 29.88 -11.42 12.85
CA ASN A 27 30.78 -12.56 12.95
C ASN A 27 30.53 -13.52 11.78
N LEU A 28 31.52 -13.77 10.93
CA LEU A 28 31.41 -14.68 9.79
C LEU A 28 31.96 -16.06 10.18
N THR A 29 31.14 -16.88 10.83
CA THR A 29 31.45 -18.29 11.12
C THR A 29 30.59 -19.21 10.25
N SER A 30 31.02 -19.46 9.01
CA SER A 30 30.75 -20.72 8.30
C SER A 30 31.70 -20.88 7.10
N PRO A 31 32.16 -22.10 6.76
CA PRO A 31 33.22 -22.30 5.78
C PRO A 31 32.68 -22.31 4.34
N MET A 32 33.35 -21.60 3.43
CA MET A 32 33.12 -21.69 1.98
C MET A 32 33.84 -22.91 1.38
N PRO A 33 33.24 -23.60 0.37
CA PRO A 33 33.90 -24.70 -0.32
C PRO A 33 34.95 -24.21 -1.34
N PRO A 34 35.93 -25.05 -1.71
CA PRO A 34 37.20 -24.61 -2.28
C PRO A 34 37.20 -24.70 -3.80
N ARG A 35 37.15 -23.58 -4.53
CA ARG A 35 37.71 -23.47 -5.89
C ARG A 35 38.03 -22.01 -6.24
N MET A 36 39.31 -21.65 -6.13
CA MET A 36 40.12 -20.91 -7.11
C MET A 36 41.23 -20.16 -6.38
N TRP A 37 42.32 -20.89 -6.19
CA TRP A 37 43.66 -20.33 -6.06
C TRP A 37 44.29 -20.46 -7.45
N GLU A 38 44.93 -19.39 -7.93
CA GLU A 38 45.74 -19.22 -9.16
C GLU A 38 45.18 -18.09 -10.04
N MET A 39 45.96 -17.12 -10.54
CA MET A 39 47.33 -16.70 -10.29
C MET A 39 47.44 -15.29 -10.89
N VAL A 40 48.35 -14.51 -10.35
CA VAL A 40 48.69 -13.14 -10.73
C VAL A 40 49.47 -13.10 -12.05
N THR A 41 49.29 -12.01 -12.81
CA THR A 41 50.17 -11.36 -13.83
C THR A 41 49.63 -11.28 -15.25
N GLY A 42 49.71 -10.09 -15.86
CA GLY A 42 49.66 -9.92 -17.33
C GLY A 42 48.81 -8.76 -17.86
N TYR A 43 49.48 -7.68 -18.24
CA TYR A 43 48.94 -6.51 -18.94
C TYR A 43 48.66 -6.83 -20.43
N ARG A 44 47.45 -6.55 -20.94
CA ARG A 44 47.16 -6.32 -22.38
C ARG A 44 45.75 -5.72 -22.60
N SER A 45 45.69 -4.57 -23.28
CA SER A 45 44.49 -4.03 -23.95
C SER A 45 44.39 -4.59 -25.40
N PRO A 46 43.37 -4.27 -26.21
CA PRO A 46 41.91 -4.34 -25.97
C PRO A 46 41.20 -5.08 -27.13
N VAL A 47 40.27 -6.00 -26.89
CA VAL A 47 39.33 -6.45 -27.94
C VAL A 47 37.94 -6.66 -27.36
N ARG A 48 36.98 -5.96 -27.96
CA ARG A 48 35.53 -6.07 -27.74
C ARG A 48 35.07 -7.52 -27.82
N GLN A 49 34.35 -7.99 -26.80
CA GLN A 49 33.00 -8.53 -26.95
C GLN A 49 32.33 -8.69 -25.57
N LYS A 50 31.03 -8.38 -25.57
CA LYS A 50 30.11 -8.24 -24.42
C LYS A 50 30.15 -9.42 -23.43
N PRO A 51 30.19 -9.17 -22.11
CA PRO A 51 29.73 -10.12 -21.12
C PRO A 51 28.32 -9.80 -20.62
N ARG A 52 27.56 -10.88 -20.42
CA ARG A 52 26.27 -10.96 -19.75
C ARG A 52 26.33 -10.30 -18.38
N GLU A 53 25.44 -9.34 -18.13
CA GLU A 53 25.16 -8.87 -16.77
C GLU A 53 24.38 -9.94 -16.01
N THR A 54 25.02 -10.44 -14.95
CA THR A 54 24.40 -11.20 -13.87
C THR A 54 23.48 -10.27 -13.07
N ILE A 55 22.29 -10.78 -12.81
CA ILE A 55 21.21 -10.20 -12.00
C ILE A 55 21.76 -9.90 -10.61
N PHE A 56 22.17 -8.67 -10.31
CA PHE A 56 22.15 -8.01 -8.98
C PHE A 56 22.77 -6.60 -9.09
N SER A 57 22.19 -5.73 -9.92
CA SER A 57 22.48 -4.27 -9.92
C SER A 57 21.42 -3.47 -10.68
N LYS A 58 20.13 -3.67 -10.38
CA LYS A 58 19.06 -2.83 -10.95
C LYS A 58 17.98 -2.46 -9.94
N ILE A 59 18.41 -1.77 -8.88
CA ILE A 59 17.55 -0.85 -8.12
C ILE A 59 18.25 0.51 -8.10
N ARG A 60 18.51 1.07 -9.29
CA ARG A 60 18.69 2.50 -9.47
C ARG A 60 18.32 2.82 -10.93
N SER A 61 17.48 3.83 -11.11
CA SER A 61 16.91 4.28 -12.39
C SER A 61 15.78 3.42 -12.96
N LEU A 62 14.63 3.42 -12.29
CA LEU A 62 13.39 3.60 -13.05
C LEU A 62 13.35 5.07 -13.43
N LYS A 63 13.80 5.38 -14.65
CA LYS A 63 13.33 6.58 -15.36
C LYS A 63 11.81 6.53 -15.27
N ALA A 64 11.23 7.45 -14.48
CA ALA A 64 9.83 7.75 -14.56
C ALA A 64 9.52 8.02 -16.04
N ALA A 65 8.68 7.19 -16.64
CA ALA A 65 7.93 7.59 -17.81
C ALA A 65 7.25 8.93 -17.47
N PRO A 66 7.09 9.86 -18.43
CA PRO A 66 6.47 11.16 -18.18
C PRO A 66 4.98 10.94 -17.90
N TYR A 67 4.69 10.54 -16.66
CA TYR A 67 3.37 10.60 -16.09
C TYR A 67 3.11 12.09 -15.84
N SER A 68 2.25 12.63 -16.70
CA SER A 68 1.21 13.61 -16.37
C SER A 68 1.09 13.91 -14.86
N PRO A 69 1.01 15.19 -14.47
CA PRO A 69 1.31 15.68 -13.13
C PRO A 69 0.58 14.88 -12.05
N LEU A 70 1.37 14.34 -11.11
CA LEU A 70 0.91 13.59 -9.94
C LEU A 70 -0.21 14.34 -9.22
N PRO A 71 -1.36 13.69 -8.91
CA PRO A 71 -2.36 14.30 -8.07
C PRO A 71 -1.75 14.55 -6.69
N SER A 72 -1.87 15.79 -6.24
CA SER A 72 -1.50 16.29 -4.91
C SER A 72 -1.62 15.23 -3.83
N LEU A 73 -0.49 14.69 -3.35
CA LEU A 73 -0.49 13.68 -2.29
C LEU A 73 -0.88 14.37 -0.97
N TYR A 74 -2.12 14.13 -0.54
CA TYR A 74 -2.59 14.40 0.81
C TYR A 74 -2.37 13.12 1.64
N ILE A 75 -1.77 13.25 2.80
CA ILE A 75 -1.78 12.21 3.81
C ILE A 75 -2.52 12.78 5.01
N LEU A 76 -3.65 12.16 5.32
CA LEU A 76 -4.43 12.43 6.52
C LEU A 76 -4.63 11.12 7.24
N ILE A 77 -4.14 11.07 8.46
CA ILE A 77 -4.31 9.93 9.35
C ILE A 77 -4.98 10.48 10.60
N PHE A 78 -5.92 9.72 11.15
CA PHE A 78 -6.51 10.06 12.42
C PHE A 78 -6.82 8.79 13.20
N SER A 79 -6.75 8.90 14.52
CA SER A 79 -7.01 7.82 15.45
C SER A 79 -7.92 8.33 16.56
N VAL A 80 -9.15 7.82 16.62
CA VAL A 80 -10.06 8.08 17.75
C VAL A 80 -9.45 7.45 19.01
N ILE A 81 -9.03 8.26 19.97
CA ILE A 81 -8.46 7.81 21.25
C ILE A 81 -9.61 7.43 22.20
N ASN A 82 -10.61 8.31 22.29
CA ASN A 82 -11.85 8.12 23.03
C ASN A 82 -12.91 9.11 22.50
N ASP A 83 -14.10 9.12 23.09
CA ASP A 83 -15.21 9.98 22.65
C ASP A 83 -14.93 11.49 22.74
N SER A 84 -13.89 11.89 23.47
CA SER A 84 -13.50 13.28 23.68
C SER A 84 -12.21 13.67 22.97
N TYR A 85 -11.40 12.73 22.49
CA TYR A 85 -10.07 12.99 21.93
C TYR A 85 -9.80 12.18 20.67
N ILE A 86 -9.31 12.87 19.64
CA ILE A 86 -8.87 12.27 18.39
C ILE A 86 -7.47 12.77 18.07
N GLU A 87 -6.54 11.85 17.80
CA GLU A 87 -5.23 12.19 17.25
C GLU A 87 -5.37 12.43 15.74
N PHE A 88 -4.80 13.53 15.25
CA PHE A 88 -4.73 13.82 13.83
C PHE A 88 -3.28 14.00 13.38
N GLU A 89 -3.01 13.53 12.17
CA GLU A 89 -1.74 13.64 11.49
C GLU A 89 -1.96 14.09 10.04
N PHE A 90 -1.30 15.19 9.70
CA PHE A 90 -1.41 15.93 8.46
C PHE A 90 -0.06 15.91 7.76
N SER A 91 -0.02 15.48 6.50
CA SER A 91 1.17 15.65 5.67
C SER A 91 0.81 15.96 4.23
N SER A 92 1.50 16.94 3.64
CA SER A 92 1.31 17.30 2.23
C SER A 92 2.57 17.93 1.66
N VAL A 93 2.83 17.65 0.39
CA VAL A 93 3.83 18.38 -0.41
C VAL A 93 3.41 19.85 -0.56
N GLN A 94 4.32 20.76 -0.23
CA GLN A 94 4.12 22.21 -0.27
C GLN A 94 5.36 22.92 -0.85
N PRO A 95 5.17 24.08 -1.52
CA PRO A 95 6.27 24.82 -2.13
C PRO A 95 7.18 25.51 -1.10
N SER A 96 6.69 25.75 0.12
CA SER A 96 7.39 26.51 1.16
C SER A 96 6.99 26.03 2.56
N ALA A 97 7.80 26.40 3.55
CA ALA A 97 7.52 26.17 4.98
C ALA A 97 6.50 27.18 5.55
N SER A 98 6.37 28.35 4.91
CA SER A 98 5.52 29.46 5.35
C SER A 98 4.47 29.84 4.31
N GLY A 99 3.38 30.45 4.77
CA GLY A 99 2.30 30.92 3.90
C GLY A 99 1.55 29.77 3.20
N VAL A 100 1.45 28.61 3.84
CA VAL A 100 0.85 27.40 3.29
C VAL A 100 -0.10 26.76 4.29
N TYR A 101 -1.04 25.95 3.79
CA TYR A 101 -1.93 25.18 4.64
C TYR A 101 -2.33 23.83 4.03
N LEU A 102 -2.70 22.92 4.94
CA LEU A 102 -3.52 21.75 4.67
C LEU A 102 -4.67 21.75 5.70
N ALA A 103 -5.90 21.68 5.22
CA ALA A 103 -7.11 21.78 6.04
C ALA A 103 -8.00 20.55 5.83
N LEU A 104 -8.59 20.08 6.93
CA LEU A 104 -9.61 19.03 6.99
C LEU A 104 -10.89 19.63 7.59
N GLY A 105 -11.96 19.62 6.80
CA GLY A 105 -13.29 19.98 7.24
C GLY A 105 -14.17 18.75 7.47
N PHE A 106 -15.05 18.85 8.47
CA PHE A 106 -16.09 17.86 8.76
C PHE A 106 -17.43 18.41 8.29
N SER A 107 -18.00 17.81 7.25
CA SER A 107 -19.23 18.27 6.61
C SER A 107 -20.33 17.21 6.69
N ALA A 108 -21.58 17.64 6.86
CA ALA A 108 -22.75 16.75 6.86
C ALA A 108 -23.26 16.43 5.44
N ASN A 109 -22.99 17.30 4.47
CA ASN A 109 -23.53 17.24 3.10
C ASN A 109 -22.45 17.14 2.02
N GLY A 110 -21.17 17.06 2.40
CA GLY A 110 -20.03 17.04 1.47
C GLY A 110 -19.72 18.38 0.82
N GLN A 111 -20.43 19.44 1.20
CA GLN A 111 -20.16 20.80 0.76
C GLN A 111 -19.21 21.52 1.72
N MET A 112 -18.66 22.63 1.26
CA MET A 112 -17.69 23.44 2.01
C MET A 112 -18.27 23.98 3.32
N SER A 113 -19.57 24.24 3.37
CA SER A 113 -20.28 24.79 4.54
C SER A 113 -21.63 24.09 4.74
N PRO A 114 -22.11 23.96 5.99
CA PRO A 114 -21.38 24.24 7.24
C PRO A 114 -20.32 23.15 7.51
N ALA A 115 -19.10 23.57 7.88
CA ALA A 115 -18.05 22.64 8.27
C ALA A 115 -17.15 23.22 9.37
N ASN A 116 -16.90 22.44 10.41
CA ASN A 116 -15.81 22.70 11.36
C ASN A 116 -14.50 22.25 10.71
N VAL A 117 -13.44 23.04 10.85
CA VAL A 117 -12.17 22.80 10.15
C VAL A 117 -11.01 22.73 11.15
N ILE A 118 -10.19 21.70 10.97
CA ILE A 118 -8.88 21.54 11.61
C ILE A 118 -7.84 21.69 10.52
N GLU A 119 -6.85 22.56 10.73
CA GLU A 119 -5.83 22.87 9.73
C GLU A 119 -4.42 22.78 10.31
N CYS A 120 -3.48 22.38 9.46
CA CYS A 120 -2.04 22.55 9.64
C CYS A 120 -1.62 23.72 8.74
N SER A 121 -1.34 24.88 9.33
CA SER A 121 -1.12 26.11 8.55
C SER A 121 0.01 26.97 9.12
N SER A 122 0.71 27.66 8.23
CA SER A 122 1.56 28.81 8.53
C SER A 122 0.88 30.04 7.96
N LEU A 123 0.32 30.89 8.83
CA LEU A 123 -0.41 32.09 8.44
C LEU A 123 0.57 33.25 8.25
N GLY A 124 0.79 33.66 7.00
CA GLY A 124 1.82 34.65 6.67
C GLY A 124 3.21 34.14 7.06
N THR A 125 3.82 34.77 8.07
CA THR A 125 5.15 34.41 8.60
C THR A 125 5.08 33.63 9.92
N GLN A 126 3.89 33.31 10.42
CA GLN A 126 3.75 32.53 11.66
C GLN A 126 4.33 31.12 11.52
N PRO A 127 4.83 30.52 12.60
CA PRO A 127 5.27 29.13 12.58
C PRO A 127 4.14 28.20 12.17
N LEU A 128 4.50 27.11 11.48
CA LEU A 128 3.58 26.03 11.15
C LEU A 128 3.01 25.46 12.46
N SER A 129 1.69 25.42 12.56
CA SER A 129 1.02 24.82 13.72
C SER A 129 -0.39 24.38 13.35
N MET A 130 -0.94 23.48 14.17
CA MET A 130 -2.34 23.11 14.07
C MET A 130 -3.23 24.24 14.61
N LYS A 131 -4.32 24.53 13.91
CA LYS A 131 -5.27 25.58 14.26
C LYS A 131 -6.70 25.13 13.94
N PHE A 132 -7.68 25.85 14.47
CA PHE A 132 -9.09 25.69 14.09
C PHE A 132 -9.60 26.83 13.22
N SER A 133 -10.52 26.49 12.32
CA SER A 133 -11.30 27.45 11.54
C SER A 133 -12.69 26.87 11.28
N ALA A 134 -13.57 27.66 10.69
CA ALA A 134 -14.91 27.22 10.31
C ALA A 134 -15.23 27.73 8.91
N ASN A 135 -15.98 26.95 8.15
CA ASN A 135 -16.42 27.37 6.82
C ASN A 135 -17.88 27.84 6.87
N SER A 136 -18.07 29.11 6.51
CA SER A 136 -19.38 29.72 6.26
C SER A 136 -19.51 30.07 4.78
N GLY A 137 -20.53 29.50 4.12
CA GLY A 137 -20.69 29.61 2.67
C GLY A 137 -19.54 28.97 1.89
N THR A 138 -18.87 29.75 1.05
CA THR A 138 -17.75 29.31 0.20
C THR A 138 -16.38 29.78 0.69
N SER A 139 -16.31 30.31 1.91
CA SER A 139 -15.09 30.87 2.48
C SER A 139 -14.75 30.22 3.81
N ASN A 140 -13.45 30.15 4.10
CA ASN A 140 -12.95 29.80 5.41
C ASN A 140 -12.89 31.06 6.28
N GLN A 141 -13.31 30.94 7.52
CA GLN A 141 -13.26 31.99 8.53
C GLN A 141 -12.51 31.48 9.76
N ARG A 142 -11.61 32.32 10.28
CA ARG A 142 -10.90 32.05 11.53
C ARG A 142 -11.87 32.18 12.70
N ILE A 143 -11.76 31.27 13.67
CA ILE A 143 -12.54 31.38 14.91
C ILE A 143 -11.98 32.57 15.71
N THR A 144 -12.86 33.43 16.21
CA THR A 144 -12.47 34.58 17.04
C THR A 144 -11.76 34.08 18.31
N ASN A 145 -10.61 34.68 18.63
CA ASN A 145 -9.77 34.29 19.77
C ASN A 145 -9.31 32.83 19.76
N GLU A 146 -9.21 32.20 18.57
CA GLU A 146 -8.78 30.80 18.44
C GLU A 146 -7.42 30.54 19.10
N GLU A 147 -6.49 31.49 19.03
CA GLU A 147 -5.17 31.35 19.65
C GLU A 147 -5.24 31.19 21.17
N ALA A 148 -6.20 31.84 21.84
CA ALA A 148 -6.38 31.74 23.28
C ALA A 148 -6.93 30.38 23.72
N ILE A 149 -7.69 29.70 22.85
CA ILE A 149 -8.27 28.38 23.13
C ILE A 149 -7.39 27.24 22.59
N ARG A 150 -6.45 27.51 21.68
CA ARG A 150 -5.69 26.48 20.95
C ARG A 150 -5.03 25.45 21.86
N SER A 151 -4.36 25.89 22.92
CA SER A 151 -3.66 25.01 23.88
C SER A 151 -4.62 24.17 24.74
N GLN A 152 -5.88 24.55 24.85
CA GLN A 152 -6.91 23.80 25.59
C GLN A 152 -7.48 22.63 24.77
N TYR A 153 -7.55 22.81 23.45
CA TYR A 153 -8.17 21.83 22.53
C TYR A 153 -7.15 21.05 21.71
N ILE A 154 -5.93 21.56 21.47
CA ILE A 154 -4.88 20.86 20.75
C ILE A 154 -3.68 20.68 21.67
N THR A 155 -3.37 19.43 21.98
CA THR A 155 -2.24 19.04 22.83
C THR A 155 -1.32 18.07 22.09
N ASN A 156 -0.15 17.80 22.65
CA ASN A 156 0.84 16.87 22.09
C ASN A 156 1.18 17.17 20.61
N THR A 157 1.41 18.45 20.31
CA THR A 157 1.60 18.93 18.94
C THR A 157 3.02 18.74 18.45
N LEU A 158 3.17 18.27 17.22
CA LEU A 158 4.43 18.28 16.49
C LEU A 158 4.19 18.92 15.13
N ALA A 159 5.00 19.90 14.74
CA ALA A 159 4.90 20.55 13.44
C ALA A 159 6.30 20.71 12.83
N SER A 160 6.45 20.35 11.56
CA SER A 160 7.72 20.46 10.86
C SER A 160 7.55 20.66 9.36
N PHE A 161 8.59 21.20 8.73
CA PHE A 161 8.73 21.22 7.29
C PHE A 161 10.05 20.56 6.90
N GLN A 162 9.97 19.41 6.24
CA GLN A 162 11.14 18.64 5.80
C GLN A 162 10.86 18.04 4.41
N ASP A 163 11.87 17.99 3.56
CA ASP A 163 11.80 17.41 2.21
C ASP A 163 10.63 17.93 1.35
N GLY A 164 10.34 19.24 1.44
CA GLY A 164 9.25 19.86 0.68
C GLY A 164 7.86 19.46 1.14
N LYS A 165 7.72 18.96 2.37
CA LYS A 165 6.43 18.56 2.95
C LYS A 165 6.21 19.27 4.28
N ILE A 166 5.00 19.77 4.47
CA ILE A 166 4.54 20.13 5.82
C ILE A 166 4.09 18.85 6.53
N TYR A 167 4.31 18.82 7.84
CA TYR A 167 3.86 17.78 8.73
C TYR A 167 3.29 18.42 9.99
N CYS A 168 2.07 18.04 10.39
CA CYS A 168 1.53 18.36 11.70
C CYS A 168 0.92 17.13 12.34
N LYS A 169 1.14 16.94 13.63
CA LYS A 169 0.49 15.95 14.48
C LYS A 169 -0.04 16.63 15.73
N GLY A 170 -1.19 16.18 16.24
CA GLY A 170 -1.72 16.68 17.51
C GLY A 170 -2.97 15.94 17.98
N ASN A 171 -3.17 15.94 19.30
CA ASN A 171 -4.36 15.41 19.95
C ASN A 171 -5.40 16.52 20.05
N VAL A 172 -6.54 16.34 19.40
CA VAL A 172 -7.63 17.29 19.35
C VAL A 172 -8.75 16.85 20.29
N LYS A 173 -9.10 17.71 21.24
CA LYS A 173 -10.29 17.58 22.06
C LYS A 173 -11.52 17.88 21.19
N SER A 174 -12.34 16.86 20.98
CA SER A 174 -13.51 16.87 20.08
C SER A 174 -14.81 16.64 20.83
N ASP A 175 -14.85 16.98 22.12
CA ASP A 175 -16.06 16.92 22.96
C ASP A 175 -17.11 17.98 22.59
N GLY A 176 -16.72 18.96 21.76
CA GLY A 176 -17.59 20.04 21.27
C GLY A 176 -18.06 20.99 22.36
N ASN A 177 -17.45 20.97 23.55
CA ASN A 177 -17.93 21.72 24.70
C ASN A 177 -17.44 23.17 24.64
N SER A 178 -18.30 24.15 24.95
CA SER A 178 -18.06 25.62 25.00
C SER A 178 -17.94 26.42 23.68
N ASN A 179 -17.65 25.80 22.52
CA ASN A 179 -17.61 26.52 21.24
C ASN A 179 -18.13 25.66 20.08
N SER A 180 -19.28 26.03 19.51
CA SER A 180 -19.95 25.31 18.41
C SER A 180 -19.17 25.32 17.08
N GLN A 181 -18.13 26.16 16.98
CA GLN A 181 -17.24 26.20 15.83
C GLN A 181 -16.11 25.15 15.92
N ILE A 182 -15.92 24.49 17.06
CA ILE A 182 -15.01 23.36 17.22
C ILE A 182 -15.73 22.07 16.86
N PHE A 183 -15.03 21.17 16.16
CA PHE A 183 -15.60 19.88 15.76
C PHE A 183 -16.00 19.05 16.98
N LYS A 184 -17.27 18.63 17.01
CA LYS A 184 -17.77 17.65 17.97
C LYS A 184 -17.81 16.27 17.34
N TYR A 185 -17.05 15.35 17.89
CA TYR A 185 -17.13 13.95 17.52
C TYR A 185 -18.39 13.31 18.12
N THR A 186 -19.16 12.67 17.25
CA THR A 186 -20.33 11.86 17.61
C THR A 186 -20.12 10.45 17.02
N PRO A 187 -19.97 9.40 17.85
CA PRO A 187 -19.57 8.06 17.39
C PRO A 187 -20.47 7.42 16.33
N SER A 188 -21.78 7.69 16.37
CA SER A 188 -22.76 7.14 15.43
C SER A 188 -22.97 7.99 14.18
N GLN A 189 -22.38 9.19 14.12
CA GLN A 189 -22.58 10.12 13.02
C GLN A 189 -21.57 9.84 11.90
N ARG A 190 -22.05 9.83 10.66
CA ARG A 190 -21.22 9.74 9.47
C ARG A 190 -20.93 11.11 8.90
N TYR A 191 -19.68 11.37 8.57
CA TYR A 191 -19.20 12.66 8.08
C TYR A 191 -18.64 12.53 6.67
N TYR A 192 -18.79 13.59 5.89
CA TYR A 192 -17.96 13.84 4.72
C TYR A 192 -16.68 14.53 5.18
N LEU A 193 -15.54 13.96 4.83
CA LEU A 193 -14.23 14.57 5.06
C LEU A 193 -13.88 15.39 3.82
N ILE A 194 -13.82 16.70 3.99
CA ILE A 194 -13.42 17.63 2.93
C ILE A 194 -12.00 18.09 3.20
N VAL A 195 -11.13 18.00 2.21
CA VAL A 195 -9.71 18.28 2.35
C VAL A 195 -9.32 19.33 1.34
N ALA A 196 -8.52 20.30 1.76
CA ALA A 196 -8.01 21.33 0.89
C ALA A 196 -6.58 21.71 1.26
N LYS A 197 -5.77 22.08 0.26
CA LYS A 197 -4.48 22.72 0.51
C LYS A 197 -4.29 23.94 -0.39
N GLY A 198 -3.49 24.89 0.07
CA GLY A 198 -3.19 26.08 -0.71
C GLY A 198 -2.27 27.04 0.02
N ALA A 199 -2.22 28.27 -0.51
CA ALA A 199 -1.52 29.38 0.12
C ALA A 199 -2.35 29.95 1.27
N ALA A 200 -1.67 30.38 2.33
CA ALA A 200 -2.25 31.08 3.48
C ALA A 200 -1.58 32.44 3.65
N ASN A 201 -2.33 33.41 4.16
CA ASN A 201 -1.83 34.74 4.48
C ASN A 201 -2.15 35.06 5.96
N ALA A 202 -1.80 36.27 6.40
CA ALA A 202 -2.08 36.70 7.78
C ALA A 202 -3.57 36.70 8.12
N GLY A 203 -4.44 36.86 7.13
CA GLY A 203 -5.91 36.86 7.29
C GLY A 203 -6.55 35.48 7.29
N GLY A 204 -5.84 34.42 6.89
CA GLY A 204 -6.34 33.05 6.92
C GLY A 204 -5.99 32.23 5.68
N LEU A 205 -6.86 31.25 5.38
CA LEU A 205 -6.69 30.28 4.32
C LEU A 205 -7.12 30.86 2.96
N GLY A 206 -6.24 30.83 1.96
CA GLY A 206 -6.53 31.25 0.59
C GLY A 206 -7.33 30.20 -0.20
N TYR A 207 -7.83 30.59 -1.37
CA TYR A 207 -8.59 29.70 -2.24
C TYR A 207 -7.74 28.52 -2.77
N HIS A 208 -8.19 27.29 -2.54
CA HIS A 208 -7.46 26.05 -2.87
C HIS A 208 -7.56 25.62 -4.34
N GLN A 209 -8.35 26.30 -5.19
CA GLN A 209 -8.57 25.91 -6.59
C GLN A 209 -8.92 24.41 -6.72
N THR A 210 -8.19 23.66 -7.55
CA THR A 210 -8.33 22.21 -7.78
C THR A 210 -7.69 21.35 -6.69
N ASN A 211 -6.97 21.94 -5.74
CA ASN A 211 -6.32 21.22 -4.63
C ASN A 211 -7.32 20.91 -3.51
N ARG A 212 -8.33 20.11 -3.86
CA ARG A 212 -9.42 19.72 -2.97
C ARG A 212 -9.84 18.27 -3.18
N PHE A 213 -10.35 17.65 -2.12
CA PHE A 213 -10.92 16.31 -2.15
C PHE A 213 -12.12 16.21 -1.21
N VAL A 214 -13.10 15.40 -1.56
CA VAL A 214 -14.27 15.09 -0.73
C VAL A 214 -14.40 13.58 -0.64
N SER A 215 -14.46 13.04 0.57
CA SER A 215 -14.68 11.61 0.79
C SER A 215 -16.14 11.23 0.52
N SER A 216 -16.44 9.94 0.42
CA SER A 216 -17.80 9.46 0.69
C SER A 216 -18.13 9.62 2.18
N GLN A 217 -19.42 9.65 2.52
CA GLN A 217 -19.86 9.66 3.91
C GLN A 217 -19.34 8.42 4.66
N ARG A 218 -18.72 8.60 5.82
CA ARG A 218 -18.11 7.50 6.59
C ARG A 218 -18.09 7.76 8.10
N LEU A 219 -17.98 6.71 8.90
CA LEU A 219 -17.66 6.85 10.33
C LEU A 219 -16.17 7.15 10.47
N LEU A 220 -15.79 7.92 11.50
CA LEU A 220 -14.37 8.12 11.79
C LEU A 220 -13.72 6.80 12.25
N THR A 221 -14.44 5.97 13.00
CA THR A 221 -13.97 4.64 13.42
C THR A 221 -13.74 3.66 12.28
N ASP A 222 -14.32 3.87 11.09
CA ASP A 222 -14.05 3.05 9.90
C ASP A 222 -12.57 3.14 9.46
N LEU A 223 -11.82 4.13 9.94
CA LEU A 223 -10.42 4.38 9.61
C LEU A 223 -9.44 4.08 10.75
N ASN A 224 -9.93 3.82 11.96
CA ASN A 224 -9.07 3.40 13.07
C ASN A 224 -8.54 1.99 12.80
N VAL A 225 -7.29 1.91 12.33
CA VAL A 225 -6.46 0.67 12.28
C VAL A 225 -6.01 0.29 13.71
N GLY A 226 -6.89 0.45 14.69
CA GLY A 226 -6.65 0.23 16.11
C GLY A 226 -7.84 -0.45 16.76
N ASN A 227 -7.78 -1.78 16.72
CA ASN A 227 -8.36 -2.74 17.67
C ASN A 227 -9.87 -3.02 17.85
N GLU A 228 -10.84 -2.23 17.38
CA GLU A 228 -12.26 -2.58 17.68
C GLU A 228 -13.22 -2.56 16.47
N SER A 229 -12.78 -2.02 15.31
CA SER A 229 -13.47 -2.16 14.00
C SER A 229 -12.68 -2.99 12.99
N GLY A 230 -11.65 -3.71 13.49
CA GLY A 230 -10.70 -4.47 12.68
C GLY A 230 -11.34 -5.48 11.74
N SER A 231 -12.53 -6.00 12.02
CA SER A 231 -13.15 -7.05 11.21
C SER A 231 -13.39 -6.62 9.75
N LYS A 232 -14.06 -5.49 9.47
CA LYS A 232 -14.44 -5.16 8.08
C LYS A 232 -13.23 -4.80 7.18
N VAL A 233 -12.26 -4.04 7.67
CA VAL A 233 -11.04 -3.73 6.89
C VAL A 233 -10.14 -4.96 6.76
N THR A 234 -10.02 -5.76 7.81
CA THR A 234 -9.24 -7.02 7.79
C THR A 234 -9.80 -7.99 6.77
N LEU A 235 -11.12 -8.12 6.62
CA LEU A 235 -11.72 -8.99 5.60
C LEU A 235 -11.29 -8.59 4.18
N VAL A 236 -11.17 -7.29 3.88
CA VAL A 236 -10.71 -6.81 2.57
C VAL A 236 -9.22 -7.10 2.37
N ILE A 237 -8.40 -6.89 3.41
CA ILE A 237 -6.96 -7.19 3.36
C ILE A 237 -6.74 -8.70 3.17
N LEU A 238 -7.45 -9.54 3.93
CA LEU A 238 -7.38 -11.00 3.79
C LEU A 238 -7.85 -11.48 2.42
N HIS A 239 -8.94 -10.90 1.89
CA HIS A 239 -9.37 -11.15 0.51
C HIS A 239 -8.23 -10.86 -0.49
N ALA A 240 -7.59 -9.70 -0.39
CA ALA A 240 -6.49 -9.32 -1.27
C ALA A 240 -5.29 -10.27 -1.16
N ILE A 241 -4.91 -10.66 0.07
CA ILE A 241 -3.81 -11.60 0.32
C ILE A 241 -4.13 -12.97 -0.29
N PHE A 242 -5.31 -13.53 -0.03
CA PHE A 242 -5.69 -14.85 -0.52
C PHE A 242 -5.77 -14.89 -2.05
N MET A 243 -6.36 -13.86 -2.66
CA MET A 243 -6.42 -13.75 -4.11
C MET A 243 -5.04 -13.58 -4.74
N THR A 244 -4.16 -12.79 -4.12
CA THR A 244 -2.79 -12.60 -4.62
C THR A 244 -1.97 -13.90 -4.55
N VAL A 245 -2.01 -14.61 -3.42
CA VAL A 245 -1.30 -15.89 -3.28
C VAL A 245 -1.85 -16.94 -4.25
N ALA A 246 -3.17 -16.99 -4.42
CA ALA A 246 -3.78 -17.92 -5.36
C ALA A 246 -3.37 -17.63 -6.82
N TRP A 247 -3.57 -16.39 -7.29
CA TRP A 247 -3.38 -16.03 -8.70
C TRP A 247 -1.92 -15.78 -9.09
N MET A 248 -1.11 -15.23 -8.19
CA MET A 248 0.28 -14.85 -8.51
C MET A 248 1.32 -15.86 -8.04
N THR A 249 0.94 -16.83 -7.19
CA THR A 249 1.87 -17.86 -6.70
C THR A 249 1.41 -19.27 -7.06
N MET A 250 0.23 -19.70 -6.61
CA MET A 250 -0.21 -21.09 -6.77
C MET A 250 -0.51 -21.47 -8.22
N VAL A 251 -1.31 -20.67 -8.95
CA VAL A 251 -1.66 -20.97 -10.36
C VAL A 251 -0.43 -20.91 -11.28
N PRO A 252 0.46 -19.90 -11.23
CA PRO A 252 1.67 -19.87 -12.05
C PRO A 252 2.60 -21.05 -11.74
N THR A 253 2.74 -21.42 -10.47
CA THR A 253 3.52 -22.61 -10.07
C THR A 253 2.96 -23.87 -10.73
N ALA A 254 1.63 -24.07 -10.71
CA ALA A 254 1.00 -25.22 -11.35
C ALA A 254 1.24 -25.26 -12.88
N VAL A 255 1.23 -24.10 -13.54
CA VAL A 255 1.46 -23.98 -15.00
C VAL A 255 2.92 -24.20 -15.36
N ILE A 256 3.86 -23.62 -14.61
CA ILE A 256 5.31 -23.75 -14.84
C ILE A 256 5.74 -25.21 -14.67
N PHE A 257 5.29 -25.87 -13.60
CA PHE A 257 5.62 -27.28 -13.35
C PHE A 257 5.08 -28.20 -14.46
N ALA A 258 3.88 -27.92 -14.99
CA ALA A 258 3.32 -28.69 -16.09
C ALA A 258 4.07 -28.49 -17.43
N ARG A 259 4.75 -27.34 -17.62
CA ARG A 259 5.50 -27.02 -18.84
C ARG A 259 6.96 -27.47 -18.77
N VAL A 260 7.66 -27.09 -17.71
CA VAL A 260 9.12 -27.25 -17.61
C VAL A 260 9.48 -28.63 -17.08
N LEU A 261 8.78 -29.10 -16.05
CA LEU A 261 9.17 -30.31 -15.30
C LEU A 261 8.50 -31.58 -15.81
N ARG A 262 7.76 -31.50 -16.91
CA ARG A 262 7.17 -32.67 -17.58
C ARG A 262 8.23 -33.66 -18.06
N SER A 263 9.43 -33.17 -18.40
CA SER A 263 10.52 -33.99 -18.96
C SER A 263 11.58 -34.42 -17.92
N SER A 264 11.54 -33.88 -16.71
CA SER A 264 12.67 -34.01 -15.76
C SER A 264 12.62 -35.26 -14.88
N TRP A 265 11.46 -35.94 -14.79
CA TRP A 265 11.26 -37.09 -13.89
C TRP A 265 10.37 -38.18 -14.50
N PRO A 266 10.77 -38.83 -15.61
CA PRO A 266 9.93 -39.79 -16.33
C PRO A 266 9.71 -41.11 -15.56
N THR A 267 10.56 -41.44 -14.59
CA THR A 267 10.60 -42.73 -13.89
C THR A 267 9.96 -42.72 -12.50
N LEU A 268 9.75 -41.54 -11.89
CA LEU A 268 9.10 -41.44 -10.58
C LEU A 268 7.58 -41.34 -10.74
N LYS A 269 6.87 -42.43 -10.42
CA LYS A 269 5.41 -42.55 -10.48
C LYS A 269 4.81 -42.89 -9.11
N PRO A 270 4.88 -42.01 -8.09
CA PRO A 270 4.17 -42.25 -6.85
C PRO A 270 2.66 -42.38 -7.14
N GLY A 271 2.07 -43.54 -6.83
CA GLY A 271 0.67 -43.86 -7.16
C GLY A 271 0.37 -43.98 -8.66
N GLY A 272 1.37 -44.28 -9.50
CA GLY A 272 1.17 -44.53 -10.94
C GLY A 272 1.07 -43.28 -11.84
N LEU A 273 1.08 -42.07 -11.26
CA LEU A 273 1.05 -40.79 -11.99
C LEU A 273 2.38 -40.03 -11.90
N LEU A 274 2.69 -39.29 -12.96
CA LEU A 274 3.90 -38.47 -13.04
C LEU A 274 3.89 -37.36 -11.98
N ILE A 275 5.03 -37.06 -11.35
CA ILE A 275 5.17 -36.05 -10.29
C ILE A 275 4.61 -34.68 -10.71
N TRP A 276 4.87 -34.24 -11.95
CA TRP A 276 4.36 -32.95 -12.43
C TRP A 276 2.83 -32.86 -12.36
N PHE A 277 2.13 -33.98 -12.50
CA PHE A 277 0.68 -34.03 -12.45
C PHE A 277 0.16 -33.89 -11.01
N HIS A 278 0.86 -34.49 -10.04
CA HIS A 278 0.56 -34.31 -8.62
C HIS A 278 0.78 -32.86 -8.18
N VAL A 279 1.90 -32.24 -8.56
CA VAL A 279 2.17 -30.83 -8.24
C VAL A 279 1.18 -29.90 -8.94
N HIS A 280 0.88 -30.14 -10.21
CA HIS A 280 -0.11 -29.36 -10.96
C HIS A 280 -1.50 -29.42 -10.31
N ARG A 281 -1.96 -30.63 -9.95
CA ARG A 281 -3.25 -30.81 -9.28
C ARG A 281 -3.25 -30.20 -7.89
N GLY A 282 -2.22 -30.45 -7.08
CA GLY A 282 -2.10 -29.95 -5.71
C GLY A 282 -2.09 -28.42 -5.65
N ALA A 283 -1.23 -27.78 -6.45
CA ALA A 283 -1.13 -26.32 -6.50
C ALA A 283 -2.43 -25.65 -6.99
N ASN A 284 -3.11 -26.22 -8.00
CA ASN A 284 -4.40 -25.70 -8.45
C ASN A 284 -5.52 -25.90 -7.40
N LEU A 285 -5.53 -27.03 -6.66
CA LEU A 285 -6.52 -27.26 -5.60
C LEU A 285 -6.32 -26.28 -4.44
N ILE A 286 -5.08 -26.05 -4.00
CA ILE A 286 -4.76 -25.04 -2.98
C ILE A 286 -5.15 -23.64 -3.48
N GLY A 287 -4.83 -23.31 -4.73
CA GLY A 287 -5.23 -22.05 -5.36
C GLY A 287 -6.74 -21.84 -5.37
N ILE A 288 -7.52 -22.85 -5.77
CA ILE A 288 -8.98 -22.79 -5.78
C ILE A 288 -9.53 -22.63 -4.36
N ALA A 289 -9.00 -23.36 -3.37
CA ALA A 289 -9.44 -23.22 -1.98
C ALA A 289 -9.22 -21.79 -1.45
N LEU A 290 -8.05 -21.20 -1.74
CA LEU A 290 -7.75 -19.81 -1.39
C LEU A 290 -8.67 -18.81 -2.13
N MET A 291 -8.99 -19.06 -3.40
CA MET A 291 -9.94 -18.25 -4.16
C MET A 291 -11.35 -18.29 -3.57
N VAL A 292 -11.85 -19.48 -3.20
CA VAL A 292 -13.15 -19.64 -2.54
C VAL A 292 -13.16 -18.90 -1.21
N ALA A 293 -12.14 -19.10 -0.37
CA ALA A 293 -12.04 -18.41 0.91
C ALA A 293 -11.99 -16.87 0.72
N GLY A 294 -11.14 -16.39 -0.19
CA GLY A 294 -11.03 -14.97 -0.52
C GLY A 294 -12.36 -14.39 -1.02
N PHE A 295 -13.09 -15.12 -1.85
CA PHE A 295 -14.39 -14.69 -2.38
C PHE A 295 -15.45 -14.60 -1.27
N VAL A 296 -15.49 -15.57 -0.35
CA VAL A 296 -16.40 -15.53 0.81
C VAL A 296 -16.10 -14.33 1.72
N LEU A 297 -14.81 -14.04 1.98
CA LEU A 297 -14.41 -12.90 2.83
C LEU A 297 -14.92 -11.56 2.30
N ILE A 298 -14.85 -11.34 0.97
CA ILE A 298 -15.34 -10.09 0.39
C ILE A 298 -16.86 -10.01 0.35
N LEU A 299 -17.58 -11.14 0.20
CA LEU A 299 -19.04 -11.17 0.31
C LEU A 299 -19.52 -10.83 1.73
N ILE A 300 -18.86 -11.38 2.76
CA ILE A 300 -19.14 -11.03 4.16
C ILE A 300 -18.90 -9.54 4.39
N HIS A 301 -17.77 -9.01 3.90
CA HIS A 301 -17.46 -7.57 4.04
C HIS A 301 -18.53 -6.68 3.40
N LYS A 302 -19.11 -7.10 2.26
CA LYS A 302 -20.16 -6.36 1.54
C LYS A 302 -21.58 -6.70 2.01
N ASP A 303 -21.74 -7.40 3.12
CA ASP A 303 -23.06 -7.82 3.65
C ASP A 303 -23.90 -8.53 2.55
N TRP A 304 -23.24 -9.36 1.73
CA TRP A 304 -23.81 -10.10 0.58
C TRP A 304 -24.42 -9.24 -0.52
N LYS A 305 -24.09 -7.94 -0.58
CA LYS A 305 -24.56 -7.02 -1.62
C LYS A 305 -23.56 -6.89 -2.76
N PHE A 306 -24.06 -6.96 -3.99
CA PHE A 306 -23.23 -6.79 -5.18
C PHE A 306 -22.97 -5.31 -5.48
N VAL A 307 -21.73 -4.95 -5.81
CA VAL A 307 -21.34 -3.59 -6.19
C VAL A 307 -21.27 -3.52 -7.72
N SER A 308 -22.08 -2.66 -8.34
CA SER A 308 -22.13 -2.51 -9.81
C SER A 308 -21.52 -1.21 -10.34
N SER A 309 -21.23 -0.24 -9.47
CA SER A 309 -20.76 1.10 -9.88
C SER A 309 -19.26 1.32 -9.64
N GLY A 310 -18.66 2.16 -10.48
CA GLY A 310 -17.26 2.57 -10.37
C GLY A 310 -16.24 1.46 -10.66
N TRP A 311 -14.99 1.72 -10.29
CA TRP A 311 -13.87 0.77 -10.48
C TRP A 311 -14.05 -0.54 -9.71
N GLY A 312 -14.61 -0.47 -8.50
CA GLY A 312 -14.89 -1.66 -7.68
C GLY A 312 -15.89 -2.61 -8.34
N GLY A 313 -16.93 -2.09 -8.99
CA GLY A 313 -17.88 -2.91 -9.73
C GLY A 313 -17.27 -3.58 -10.96
N LYS A 314 -16.45 -2.85 -11.74
CA LYS A 314 -15.72 -3.43 -12.88
C LYS A 314 -14.79 -4.57 -12.44
N HIS A 315 -14.02 -4.36 -11.37
CA HIS A 315 -13.17 -5.38 -10.77
C HIS A 315 -13.98 -6.61 -10.33
N ALA A 316 -15.12 -6.41 -9.65
CA ALA A 316 -15.97 -7.51 -9.20
C ALA A 316 -16.51 -8.35 -10.38
N ILE A 317 -16.96 -7.71 -11.46
CA ILE A 317 -17.47 -8.41 -12.65
C ILE A 317 -16.37 -9.25 -13.30
N VAL A 318 -15.21 -8.65 -13.59
CA VAL A 318 -14.08 -9.36 -14.22
C VAL A 318 -13.58 -10.49 -13.32
N GLY A 319 -13.46 -10.24 -12.02
CA GLY A 319 -13.03 -11.23 -11.04
C GLY A 319 -13.98 -12.43 -10.94
N ILE A 320 -15.30 -12.21 -10.97
CA ILE A 320 -16.29 -13.31 -10.96
C ILE A 320 -16.16 -14.17 -12.22
N ILE A 321 -16.00 -13.54 -13.39
CA ILE A 321 -15.78 -14.29 -14.64
C ILE A 321 -14.52 -15.15 -14.52
N ALA A 322 -13.41 -14.59 -14.03
CA ALA A 322 -12.17 -15.34 -13.82
C ALA A 322 -12.35 -16.51 -12.83
N LEU A 323 -13.08 -16.30 -11.73
CA LEU A 323 -13.40 -17.34 -10.74
C LEU A 323 -14.23 -18.46 -11.34
N CYS A 324 -15.29 -18.15 -12.11
CA CYS A 324 -16.10 -19.14 -12.78
C CYS A 324 -15.26 -20.00 -13.74
N LEU A 325 -14.39 -19.37 -14.54
CA LEU A 325 -13.50 -20.10 -15.44
C LEU A 325 -12.49 -20.98 -14.68
N ALA A 326 -11.97 -20.51 -13.55
CA ALA A 326 -11.06 -21.28 -12.70
C ALA A 326 -11.76 -22.46 -12.02
N TRP A 327 -12.95 -22.27 -11.48
CA TRP A 327 -13.74 -23.33 -10.83
C TRP A 327 -14.31 -24.33 -11.82
N LEU A 328 -14.44 -23.97 -13.09
CA LEU A 328 -14.81 -24.91 -14.16
C LEU A 328 -13.66 -25.89 -14.50
N GLN A 329 -12.40 -25.53 -14.24
CA GLN A 329 -11.23 -26.34 -14.62
C GLN A 329 -11.23 -27.77 -14.06
N PRO A 330 -11.51 -28.02 -12.77
CA PRO A 330 -11.57 -29.37 -12.23
C PRO A 330 -12.66 -30.22 -12.89
N PHE A 331 -13.83 -29.65 -13.18
CA PHE A 331 -14.92 -30.36 -13.86
C PHE A 331 -14.51 -30.77 -15.27
N ILE A 332 -13.92 -29.85 -16.04
CA ILE A 332 -13.39 -30.17 -17.37
C ILE A 332 -12.35 -31.28 -17.26
N SER A 333 -11.48 -31.23 -16.25
CA SER A 333 -10.46 -32.25 -16.01
C SER A 333 -11.04 -33.66 -15.76
N THR A 334 -12.26 -33.79 -15.23
CA THR A 334 -12.92 -35.10 -15.09
C THR A 334 -13.33 -35.73 -16.43
N LEU A 335 -13.55 -34.90 -17.46
CA LEU A 335 -13.86 -35.34 -18.83
C LEU A 335 -12.60 -35.75 -19.61
N ARG A 336 -11.43 -35.80 -18.95
CA ARG A 336 -10.16 -36.14 -19.58
C ARG A 336 -10.16 -37.58 -20.10
N CYS A 337 -10.01 -37.72 -21.41
CA CYS A 337 -9.88 -39.01 -22.08
C CYS A 337 -8.49 -39.66 -21.87
N SER A 338 -8.42 -40.98 -22.11
CA SER A 338 -7.18 -41.78 -22.13
C SER A 338 -6.07 -41.13 -22.99
N PRO A 339 -4.77 -41.30 -22.65
CA PRO A 339 -3.65 -40.77 -23.44
C PRO A 339 -3.73 -41.04 -24.95
N ASP A 340 -4.23 -42.21 -25.33
CA ASP A 340 -4.23 -42.68 -26.73
C ASP A 340 -5.53 -42.37 -27.49
N ASN A 341 -6.47 -41.64 -26.86
CA ASN A 341 -7.75 -41.33 -27.47
C ASN A 341 -7.63 -40.16 -28.49
N PRO A 342 -8.24 -40.26 -29.69
CA PRO A 342 -8.14 -39.21 -30.72
C PRO A 342 -8.73 -37.85 -30.30
N ARG A 343 -9.61 -37.81 -29.29
CA ARG A 343 -10.19 -36.56 -28.75
C ARG A 343 -9.28 -35.88 -27.71
N ARG A 344 -8.18 -36.51 -27.30
CA ARG A 344 -7.25 -35.98 -26.29
C ARG A 344 -6.65 -34.61 -26.65
N PRO A 345 -6.28 -34.30 -27.92
CA PRO A 345 -5.83 -32.97 -28.31
C PRO A 345 -6.88 -31.90 -28.06
N ILE A 346 -8.15 -32.17 -28.38
CA ILE A 346 -9.27 -31.23 -28.18
C ILE A 346 -9.41 -30.87 -26.69
N PHE A 347 -9.41 -31.88 -25.83
CA PHE A 347 -9.41 -31.68 -24.38
C PHE A 347 -8.23 -30.80 -23.94
N ASN A 348 -7.01 -31.07 -24.42
CA ASN A 348 -5.83 -30.30 -24.04
C ASN A 348 -5.94 -28.83 -24.48
N TYR A 349 -6.45 -28.54 -25.68
CA TYR A 349 -6.65 -27.16 -26.17
C TYR A 349 -7.71 -26.42 -25.38
N VAL A 350 -8.86 -27.05 -25.12
CA VAL A 350 -9.96 -26.45 -24.35
C VAL A 350 -9.53 -26.17 -22.91
N HIS A 351 -8.96 -27.17 -22.22
CA HIS A 351 -8.50 -27.02 -20.84
C HIS A 351 -7.42 -25.92 -20.71
N ARG A 352 -6.44 -25.92 -21.63
CA ARG A 352 -5.41 -24.88 -21.66
C ARG A 352 -5.98 -23.50 -21.99
N GLY A 353 -6.88 -23.41 -22.96
CA GLY A 353 -7.48 -22.15 -23.41
C GLY A 353 -8.25 -21.46 -22.30
N ILE A 354 -9.13 -22.19 -21.63
CA ILE A 354 -9.91 -21.67 -20.50
C ILE A 354 -8.96 -21.28 -19.34
N GLY A 355 -7.90 -22.05 -19.11
CA GLY A 355 -6.95 -21.78 -18.02
C GLY A 355 -6.14 -20.50 -18.26
N VAL A 356 -5.72 -20.26 -19.51
CA VAL A 356 -5.04 -19.02 -19.89
C VAL A 356 -6.00 -17.84 -19.84
N ALA A 357 -7.24 -17.98 -20.32
CA ALA A 357 -8.25 -16.93 -20.24
C ALA A 357 -8.52 -16.50 -18.79
N ALA A 358 -8.67 -17.46 -17.87
CA ALA A 358 -8.85 -17.19 -16.45
C ALA A 358 -7.68 -16.40 -15.86
N MET A 359 -6.45 -16.77 -16.19
CA MET A 359 -5.23 -16.07 -15.73
C MET A 359 -5.12 -14.64 -16.26
N VAL A 360 -5.46 -14.43 -17.54
CA VAL A 360 -5.43 -13.10 -18.16
C VAL A 360 -6.48 -12.17 -17.55
N LEU A 361 -7.68 -12.67 -17.25
CA LEU A 361 -8.73 -11.88 -16.61
C LEU A 361 -8.44 -11.56 -15.14
N ALA A 362 -7.67 -12.41 -14.47
CA ALA A 362 -7.28 -12.19 -13.08
C ALA A 362 -6.08 -11.23 -12.92
N SER A 363 -5.35 -10.96 -14.01
CA SER A 363 -4.20 -10.04 -14.06
C SER A 363 -4.68 -8.62 -14.38
#